data_AF-A0A9Y2IJ54-F1
#
_entry.id   AF-A0A9Y2IJ54-F1
#
_cell.length_a   1.000
_cell.length_b   1.000
_cell.length_c   1.000
_cell.angle_alpha   90.00
_cell.angle_beta   90.00
_cell.angle_gamma   90.00
#
_symmetry.space_group_name_H-M   'P 1'
#
loop_
_entity.id
_entity.type
_entity.pdbx_description
1 polymer ?
#
loop_
_entity_poly.entity_id
_entity_poly.type
_entity_poly.pdbx_seq_one_letter_code
_entity_poly.pdbx_strand_id
1 'polypeptide(L)'
;MTEPVLVEVERSGLVESVHRGSLVITAPDGSVIHDVGDVTSPVFPRSSTKPLQGVGMLRAGLDYDGADLALACGSHSGEPGHVERVAAMLAAAGLDESALACPPAYPLHEPTMHAATEPLRVTMNCSGKHAGMLATCVAAGWPTDGYEQPGHPLQKALADTVVELTGEPIATTGVDGCGAPLFAYSLTGLARAFGRLVRASSGSEELRVADAMRAHPWLVAGTDREDTALMGAVPGLLSKIGAEGVLAFALADGTAVALKMSDGAKRGCAPLAVAVLAYLGVDVSGLAELANPPVFGGGRPVGRLLVSWSAP
;
A
#
# COMPACT_ATOMS: atom_id res chain seq x y z
N MET A 1 14.04 3.21 -23.55
CA MET A 1 12.87 2.73 -24.32
C MET A 1 11.63 3.37 -23.70
N THR A 2 10.58 3.65 -24.47
CA THR A 2 9.34 4.22 -23.92
C THR A 2 8.57 3.12 -23.17
N GLU A 3 8.11 3.42 -21.96
CA GLU A 3 7.28 2.48 -21.16
C GLU A 3 6.07 1.96 -21.96
N PRO A 4 5.74 0.66 -21.91
CA PRO A 4 4.64 0.08 -22.67
C PRO A 4 3.28 0.57 -22.18
N VAL A 5 2.27 0.53 -23.06
CA VAL A 5 0.88 0.80 -22.68
C VAL A 5 0.33 -0.41 -21.93
N LEU A 6 -0.13 -0.21 -20.70
CA LEU A 6 -0.69 -1.27 -19.87
C LEU A 6 -2.22 -1.19 -19.76
N VAL A 7 -2.78 0.04 -19.78
CA VAL A 7 -4.22 0.28 -19.68
C VAL A 7 -4.63 1.41 -20.62
N GLU A 8 -5.74 1.23 -21.32
CA GLU A 8 -6.42 2.23 -22.14
C GLU A 8 -7.69 2.70 -21.46
N VAL A 9 -8.02 3.98 -21.66
CA VAL A 9 -9.31 4.54 -21.27
C VAL A 9 -10.10 4.80 -22.53
N GLU A 10 -11.17 4.04 -22.71
CA GLU A 10 -12.09 4.18 -23.83
C GLU A 10 -13.25 5.08 -23.43
N ARG A 11 -13.60 6.05 -24.28
CA ARG A 11 -14.84 6.83 -24.20
C ARG A 11 -15.53 6.83 -25.55
N SER A 12 -16.78 6.37 -25.58
CA SER A 12 -17.63 6.37 -26.77
C SER A 12 -16.97 5.68 -27.97
N GLY A 13 -16.24 4.58 -27.76
CA GLY A 13 -15.53 3.84 -28.80
C GLY A 13 -14.17 4.42 -29.23
N LEU A 14 -13.71 5.51 -28.60
CA LEU A 14 -12.39 6.12 -28.84
C LEU A 14 -11.47 5.92 -27.64
N VAL A 15 -10.21 5.52 -27.88
CA VAL A 15 -9.17 5.55 -26.85
C VAL A 15 -8.84 7.02 -26.52
N GLU A 16 -9.37 7.50 -25.40
CA GLU A 16 -9.23 8.88 -24.91
C GLU A 16 -7.89 9.10 -24.19
N SER A 17 -7.37 8.06 -23.52
CA SER A 17 -6.10 8.14 -22.78
C SER A 17 -5.44 6.78 -22.68
N VAL A 18 -4.12 6.78 -22.47
CA VAL A 18 -3.33 5.57 -22.21
C VAL A 18 -2.52 5.74 -20.94
N HIS A 19 -2.46 4.68 -20.13
CA HIS A 19 -1.58 4.56 -18.99
C HIS A 19 -0.43 3.64 -19.35
N ARG A 20 0.77 4.22 -19.41
CA ARG A 20 2.02 3.48 -19.60
C ARG A 20 2.60 3.12 -18.24
N GLY A 21 3.40 2.07 -18.17
CA GLY A 21 3.99 1.67 -16.91
C GLY A 21 4.82 0.40 -16.97
N SER A 22 5.20 -0.04 -15.78
CA SER A 22 6.00 -1.25 -15.56
C SER A 22 5.26 -2.22 -14.66
N LEU A 23 5.52 -3.51 -14.85
CA LEU A 23 4.97 -4.60 -14.05
C LEU A 23 6.00 -5.72 -13.94
N VAL A 24 6.13 -6.29 -12.75
CA VAL A 24 6.95 -7.49 -12.49
C VAL A 24 6.15 -8.52 -11.72
N ILE A 25 6.33 -9.79 -12.09
CA ILE A 25 5.80 -10.97 -11.41
C ILE A 25 7.01 -11.79 -10.93
N THR A 26 7.00 -12.14 -9.66
CA THR A 26 7.99 -13.00 -9.02
C THR A 26 7.37 -14.31 -8.58
N ALA A 27 8.11 -15.40 -8.76
CA ALA A 27 7.79 -16.70 -8.19
C ALA A 27 7.91 -16.69 -6.65
N PRO A 28 7.40 -17.72 -5.97
CA PRO A 28 7.53 -17.89 -4.52
C PRO A 28 8.96 -17.75 -3.97
N ASP A 29 9.98 -18.10 -4.74
CA ASP A 29 11.40 -17.97 -4.35
C ASP A 29 12.00 -16.58 -4.58
N GLY A 30 11.22 -15.64 -5.14
CA GLY A 30 11.63 -14.28 -5.47
C GLY A 30 12.34 -14.13 -6.82
N SER A 31 12.47 -15.20 -7.61
CA SER A 31 12.92 -15.12 -9.00
C SER A 31 11.86 -14.42 -9.87
N VAL A 32 12.30 -13.61 -10.83
CA VAL A 32 11.39 -12.96 -11.78
C VAL A 32 10.92 -13.99 -12.80
N ILE A 33 9.60 -14.17 -12.93
CA ILE A 33 9.01 -15.07 -13.92
C ILE A 33 8.42 -14.32 -15.12
N HIS A 34 8.08 -13.03 -14.94
CA HIS A 34 7.62 -12.17 -16.01
C HIS A 34 7.84 -10.70 -15.63
N ASP A 35 8.22 -9.88 -16.59
CA ASP A 35 8.31 -8.44 -16.44
C ASP A 35 8.02 -7.70 -17.75
N VAL A 36 7.55 -6.47 -17.60
CA VAL A 36 7.20 -5.54 -18.69
C VAL A 36 7.57 -4.13 -18.23
N GLY A 37 8.25 -3.35 -19.09
CA GLY A 37 8.69 -1.98 -18.77
C GLY A 37 9.99 -1.94 -17.94
N ASP A 38 10.33 -0.79 -17.35
CA ASP A 38 11.47 -0.69 -16.43
C ASP A 38 11.06 -1.06 -15.00
N VAL A 39 11.48 -2.25 -14.56
CA VAL A 39 11.18 -2.80 -13.22
C VAL A 39 12.35 -2.73 -12.26
N THR A 40 13.47 -2.15 -12.69
CA THR A 40 14.75 -2.14 -11.96
C THR A 40 15.17 -0.74 -11.53
N SER A 41 14.79 0.30 -12.26
CA SER A 41 15.04 1.67 -11.82
C SER A 41 14.36 1.96 -10.48
N PRO A 42 15.03 2.67 -9.56
CA PRO A 42 14.42 3.04 -8.30
C PRO A 42 13.19 3.91 -8.49
N VAL A 43 12.11 3.51 -7.82
CA VAL A 43 10.88 4.29 -7.69
C VAL A 43 10.62 4.52 -6.22
N PHE A 44 9.73 5.44 -5.88
CA PHE A 44 9.19 5.51 -4.53
C PHE A 44 7.87 4.72 -4.48
N PRO A 45 7.79 3.55 -3.82
CA PRO A 45 6.54 2.79 -3.72
C PRO A 45 5.47 3.46 -2.85
N ARG A 46 5.85 4.56 -2.17
CA ARG A 46 4.99 5.31 -1.25
C ARG A 46 4.37 4.35 -0.22
N SER A 47 3.06 4.44 -0.01
CA SER A 47 2.33 3.65 0.98
C SER A 47 2.42 2.13 0.78
N SER A 48 2.81 1.62 -0.39
CA SER A 48 3.04 0.18 -0.58
C SER A 48 4.21 -0.35 0.25
N THR A 49 5.06 0.52 0.82
CA THR A 49 6.15 0.16 1.73
C THR A 49 5.70 -0.11 3.18
N LYS A 50 4.49 0.33 3.56
CA LYS A 50 4.04 0.29 4.97
C LYS A 50 4.06 -1.10 5.62
N PRO A 51 3.76 -2.21 4.93
CA PRO A 51 3.88 -3.54 5.54
C PRO A 51 5.32 -3.86 5.97
N LEU A 52 6.32 -3.44 5.18
CA LEU A 52 7.74 -3.60 5.51
C LEU A 52 8.11 -2.75 6.73
N GLN A 53 7.54 -1.54 6.83
CA GLN A 53 7.69 -0.70 8.02
C GLN A 53 7.02 -1.35 9.25
N GLY A 54 5.86 -2.00 9.08
CA GLY A 54 5.19 -2.79 10.11
C GLY A 54 6.10 -3.85 10.71
N VAL A 55 6.79 -4.62 9.86
CA VAL A 55 7.77 -5.62 10.31
C VAL A 55 8.89 -4.96 11.11
N GLY A 56 9.41 -3.83 10.65
CA GLY A 56 10.48 -3.10 11.34
C GLY A 56 10.03 -2.59 12.71
N MET A 57 8.78 -2.15 12.83
CA MET A 57 8.19 -1.72 14.11
C MET A 57 8.06 -2.90 15.08
N LEU A 58 7.54 -4.05 14.64
CA LEU A 58 7.42 -5.25 15.49
C LEU A 58 8.80 -5.72 15.99
N ARG A 59 9.79 -5.79 15.10
CA ARG A 59 11.18 -6.15 15.45
C ARG A 59 11.83 -5.15 16.40
N ALA A 60 11.40 -3.89 16.38
CA ALA A 60 11.84 -2.83 17.28
C ALA A 60 11.07 -2.81 18.62
N GLY A 61 10.17 -3.77 18.86
CA GLY A 61 9.47 -3.94 20.14
C GLY A 61 8.03 -3.45 20.16
N LEU A 62 7.44 -3.05 19.01
CA LEU A 62 6.01 -2.80 18.93
C LEU A 62 5.24 -4.10 19.23
N ASP A 63 4.35 -4.06 20.22
CA ASP A 63 3.51 -5.20 20.59
C ASP A 63 2.06 -4.99 20.13
N TYR A 64 1.88 -4.91 18.81
CA TYR A 64 0.55 -4.84 18.19
C TYR A 64 0.21 -6.16 17.47
N ASP A 65 -1.08 -6.45 17.43
CA ASP A 65 -1.66 -7.53 16.64
C ASP A 65 -2.91 -7.06 15.89
N GLY A 66 -3.49 -7.97 15.11
CA GLY A 66 -4.82 -7.83 14.50
C GLY A 66 -5.10 -6.43 13.95
N ALA A 67 -6.10 -5.78 14.54
CA ALA A 67 -6.64 -4.53 14.06
C ALA A 67 -5.66 -3.33 14.16
N ASP A 68 -4.89 -3.23 15.24
CA ASP A 68 -3.93 -2.12 15.43
C ASP A 68 -2.72 -2.27 14.50
N LEU A 69 -2.25 -3.51 14.32
CA LEU A 69 -1.18 -3.79 13.37
C LEU A 69 -1.63 -3.53 11.92
N ALA A 70 -2.85 -3.92 11.56
CA ALA A 70 -3.41 -3.66 10.24
C ALA A 70 -3.50 -2.14 9.95
N LEU A 71 -3.96 -1.36 10.92
CA LEU A 71 -4.07 0.10 10.79
C LEU A 71 -2.69 0.78 10.72
N ALA A 72 -1.70 0.28 11.48
CA ALA A 72 -0.31 0.75 11.40
C ALA A 72 0.34 0.47 10.04
N CYS A 73 -0.07 -0.60 9.37
CA CYS A 73 0.38 -0.95 8.02
C CYS A 73 -0.48 -0.33 6.90
N GLY A 74 -1.54 0.41 7.27
CA GLY A 74 -2.58 0.89 6.38
C GLY A 74 -2.42 2.33 5.88
N SER A 75 -3.23 2.67 4.86
CA SER A 75 -3.54 4.02 4.42
C SER A 75 -5.05 4.29 4.53
N HIS A 76 -5.58 4.36 5.76
CA HIS A 76 -7.02 4.44 6.00
C HIS A 76 -7.70 5.66 5.37
N SER A 77 -9.02 5.59 5.20
CA SER A 77 -9.81 6.65 4.57
C SER A 77 -10.36 7.68 5.55
N GLY A 78 -10.00 7.60 6.84
CA GLY A 78 -10.34 8.61 7.85
C GLY A 78 -11.78 8.52 8.35
N GLU A 79 -12.45 7.40 8.11
CA GLU A 79 -13.78 7.10 8.64
C GLU A 79 -13.77 7.00 10.18
N PRO A 80 -14.92 7.17 10.86
CA PRO A 80 -14.99 7.25 12.32
C PRO A 80 -14.29 6.10 13.06
N GLY A 81 -14.47 4.85 12.63
CA GLY A 81 -13.80 3.71 13.27
C GLY A 81 -12.27 3.67 13.07
N HIS A 82 -11.74 4.32 12.03
CA HIS A 82 -10.30 4.53 11.90
C HIS A 82 -9.81 5.54 12.93
N VAL A 83 -10.48 6.69 13.00
CA VAL A 83 -10.11 7.80 13.89
C VAL A 83 -10.16 7.37 15.35
N GLU A 84 -11.21 6.66 15.75
CA GLU A 84 -11.36 6.09 17.10
C GLU A 84 -10.19 5.18 17.45
N ARG A 85 -9.79 4.30 16.54
CA ARG A 85 -8.68 3.37 16.76
C ARG A 85 -7.33 4.07 16.83
N VAL A 86 -7.07 5.06 15.97
CA VAL A 86 -5.84 5.88 16.06
C VAL A 86 -5.75 6.56 17.42
N ALA A 87 -6.84 7.16 17.90
CA ALA A 87 -6.88 7.78 19.22
C ALA A 87 -6.63 6.76 20.35
N ALA A 88 -7.20 5.55 20.25
CA ALA A 88 -6.95 4.47 21.21
C ALA A 88 -5.48 3.99 21.19
N MET A 89 -4.86 3.84 20.01
CA MET A 89 -3.45 3.47 19.87
C MET A 89 -2.53 4.51 20.52
N LEU A 90 -2.80 5.81 20.31
CA LEU A 90 -2.05 6.90 20.93
C LEU A 90 -2.21 6.88 22.45
N ALA A 91 -3.45 6.76 22.95
CA ALA A 91 -3.74 6.72 24.38
C ALA A 91 -3.07 5.53 25.07
N ALA A 92 -3.04 4.35 24.43
CA ALA A 92 -2.35 3.17 24.94
C ALA A 92 -0.82 3.39 25.05
N ALA A 93 -0.25 4.25 24.21
CA ALA A 93 1.14 4.68 24.29
C ALA A 93 1.36 5.87 25.26
N GLY A 94 0.32 6.36 25.94
CA GLY A 94 0.40 7.53 26.82
C GLY A 94 0.51 8.86 26.08
N LEU A 95 0.04 8.91 24.83
CA LEU A 95 0.13 10.06 23.93
C LEU A 95 -1.27 10.52 23.47
N ASP A 96 -1.33 11.69 22.84
CA ASP A 96 -2.52 12.23 22.21
C ASP A 96 -2.24 12.67 20.76
N GLU A 97 -3.24 13.25 20.09
CA GLU A 97 -3.13 13.70 18.69
C GLU A 97 -1.99 14.71 18.46
N SER A 98 -1.58 15.47 19.48
CA SER A 98 -0.51 16.46 19.34
C SER A 98 0.86 15.85 19.05
N ALA A 99 1.05 14.55 19.37
CA ALA A 99 2.26 13.81 19.05
C ALA A 99 2.38 13.43 17.56
N LEU A 100 1.29 13.52 16.78
CA LEU A 100 1.32 13.17 15.36
C LEU A 100 2.09 14.22 14.56
N ALA A 101 3.16 13.79 13.88
CA ALA A 101 3.95 14.64 12.99
C ALA A 101 3.29 14.79 11.60
N CYS A 102 2.40 13.88 11.19
CA CYS A 102 1.71 13.96 9.91
C CYS A 102 0.81 15.21 9.82
N PRO A 103 0.77 15.89 8.66
CA PRO A 103 -0.01 17.12 8.51
C PRO A 103 -1.51 16.85 8.71
N PRO A 104 -2.29 17.87 9.12
CA PRO A 104 -3.74 17.77 9.10
C PRO A 104 -4.24 17.54 7.67
N ALA A 105 -5.23 16.67 7.49
CA ALA A 105 -5.85 16.42 6.20
C ALA A 105 -7.31 16.02 6.36
N TYR A 106 -8.12 16.29 5.33
CA TYR A 106 -9.49 15.76 5.28
C TYR A 106 -9.48 14.24 5.07
N PRO A 107 -10.49 13.51 5.58
CA PRO A 107 -10.71 12.11 5.27
C PRO A 107 -10.72 11.83 3.75
N LEU A 108 -10.31 10.64 3.33
CA LEU A 108 -10.41 10.23 1.92
C LEU A 108 -11.78 9.68 1.56
N HIS A 109 -12.55 9.19 2.54
CA HIS A 109 -13.90 8.69 2.33
C HIS A 109 -14.84 9.87 2.08
N GLU A 110 -15.38 9.98 0.86
CA GLU A 110 -16.11 11.16 0.39
C GLU A 110 -17.28 11.57 1.32
N PRO A 111 -18.16 10.67 1.80
CA PRO A 111 -19.19 11.04 2.77
C PRO A 111 -18.62 11.64 4.07
N THR A 112 -17.51 11.09 4.59
CA THR A 112 -16.87 11.60 5.80
C THR A 112 -16.15 12.92 5.53
N MET A 113 -15.54 13.08 4.35
CA MET A 113 -14.94 14.34 3.90
C MET A 113 -15.98 15.46 3.86
N HIS A 114 -17.16 15.22 3.27
CA HIS A 114 -18.23 16.21 3.17
C HIS A 114 -18.85 16.58 4.54
N ALA A 115 -18.79 15.67 5.51
CA ALA A 115 -19.24 15.93 6.88
C ALA A 115 -18.18 16.60 7.76
N ALA A 116 -16.91 16.62 7.34
CA ALA A 116 -15.82 17.18 8.13
C ALA A 116 -15.84 18.72 8.12
N THR A 117 -15.63 19.31 9.30
CA THR A 117 -15.60 20.78 9.46
C THR A 117 -14.22 21.36 9.20
N GLU A 118 -13.16 20.59 9.45
CA GLU A 118 -11.77 21.00 9.29
C GLU A 118 -10.85 19.79 9.08
N PRO A 119 -9.64 19.96 8.52
CA PRO A 119 -8.67 18.88 8.42
C PRO A 119 -8.01 18.63 9.78
N LEU A 120 -7.93 17.36 10.20
CA LEU A 120 -7.29 16.95 11.45
C LEU A 120 -6.11 16.02 11.16
N ARG A 121 -5.18 15.89 12.12
CA ARG A 121 -4.04 14.98 11.95
C ARG A 121 -4.49 13.54 12.08
N VAL A 122 -5.43 13.26 12.97
CA VAL A 122 -6.00 11.93 13.17
C VAL A 122 -6.76 11.41 11.93
N THR A 123 -7.33 12.29 11.10
CA THR A 123 -8.04 11.92 9.85
C THR A 123 -7.11 11.72 8.66
N MET A 124 -5.85 12.14 8.77
CA MET A 124 -4.85 11.96 7.72
C MET A 124 -4.61 10.46 7.49
N ASN A 125 -4.60 10.02 6.23
CA ASN A 125 -4.57 8.60 5.85
C ASN A 125 -3.36 7.78 6.37
N CYS A 126 -2.32 8.42 6.90
CA CYS A 126 -1.15 7.78 7.49
C CYS A 126 -1.13 7.87 9.01
N SER A 127 -2.12 8.48 9.66
CA SER A 127 -2.09 8.70 11.11
C SER A 127 -2.02 7.38 11.89
N GLY A 128 -2.64 6.30 11.40
CA GLY A 128 -2.44 4.93 11.93
C GLY A 128 -0.98 4.45 11.91
N LYS A 129 -0.27 4.64 10.80
CA LYS A 129 1.19 4.37 10.71
C LYS A 129 1.98 5.23 11.69
N HIS A 130 1.63 6.51 11.82
CA HIS A 130 2.29 7.42 12.76
C HIS A 130 2.04 7.02 14.22
N ALA A 131 0.83 6.57 14.58
CA ALA A 131 0.54 6.04 15.90
C ALA A 131 1.36 4.78 16.20
N GLY A 132 1.49 3.86 15.23
CA GLY A 132 2.38 2.69 15.35
C GLY A 132 3.85 3.07 15.53
N MET A 133 4.33 4.07 14.77
CA MET A 133 5.69 4.61 14.90
C MET A 133 5.95 5.19 16.31
N LEU A 134 5.00 5.97 16.84
CA LEU A 134 5.09 6.54 18.18
C LEU A 134 5.06 5.46 19.27
N ALA A 135 4.15 4.49 19.16
CA ALA A 135 4.08 3.35 20.09
C ALA A 135 5.39 2.53 20.07
N THR A 136 6.00 2.37 18.89
CA THR A 136 7.32 1.74 18.75
C THR A 136 8.39 2.54 19.50
N CYS A 137 8.40 3.87 19.35
CA CYS A 137 9.34 4.72 20.10
C CYS A 137 9.18 4.54 21.62
N VAL A 138 7.94 4.53 22.12
CA VAL A 138 7.66 4.32 23.54
C VAL A 138 8.15 2.95 24.01
N ALA A 139 7.82 1.89 23.28
CA ALA A 139 8.23 0.52 23.62
C ALA A 139 9.76 0.34 23.61
N ALA A 140 10.46 0.97 22.67
CA ALA A 140 11.91 0.91 22.53
C ALA A 140 12.68 1.90 23.44
N GLY A 141 11.97 2.77 24.18
CA GLY A 141 12.59 3.84 24.96
C GLY A 141 13.28 4.93 24.12
N TRP A 142 12.84 5.11 22.87
CA TRP A 142 13.33 6.16 21.98
C TRP A 142 12.53 7.45 22.12
N PRO A 143 13.10 8.61 21.72
CA PRO A 143 12.35 9.86 21.68
C PRO A 143 11.08 9.73 20.83
N THR A 144 9.98 10.30 21.32
CA THR A 144 8.77 10.47 20.52
C THR A 144 8.84 11.71 19.63
N ASP A 145 9.67 12.70 19.99
CA ASP A 145 9.86 13.91 19.20
C ASP A 145 10.84 13.67 18.04
N GLY A 146 10.46 14.12 16.84
CA GLY A 146 11.28 13.97 15.63
C GLY A 146 11.39 12.53 15.12
N TYR A 147 10.46 11.65 15.49
CA TYR A 147 10.43 10.26 15.02
C TYR A 147 10.31 10.14 13.50
N GLU A 148 9.79 11.18 12.82
CA GLU A 148 9.67 11.28 11.37
C GLU A 148 10.97 11.72 10.68
N GLN A 149 12.00 12.10 11.45
CA GLN A 149 13.29 12.56 10.89
C GLN A 149 14.16 11.37 10.47
N PRO A 150 14.85 11.43 9.30
CA PRO A 150 15.68 10.32 8.81
C PRO A 150 16.79 9.86 9.78
N GLY A 151 17.28 10.76 10.65
CA GLY A 151 18.31 10.45 11.64
C GLY A 151 17.82 9.67 12.87
N HIS A 152 16.50 9.60 13.08
CA HIS A 152 15.89 8.99 14.25
C HIS A 152 16.14 7.47 14.31
N PRO A 153 16.38 6.86 15.49
CA PRO A 153 16.58 5.41 15.63
C PRO A 153 15.48 4.58 14.97
N LEU A 154 14.22 4.99 15.13
CA LEU A 154 13.08 4.38 14.44
C LEU A 154 13.29 4.31 12.93
N GLN A 155 13.57 5.44 12.28
CA GLN A 155 13.65 5.49 10.82
C GLN A 155 14.82 4.68 10.27
N LYS A 156 15.91 4.57 11.03
CA LYS A 156 17.03 3.68 10.73
C LYS A 156 16.61 2.21 10.78
N ALA A 157 15.94 1.78 11.85
CA ALA A 157 15.43 0.41 11.97
C ALA A 157 14.44 0.05 10.85
N LEU A 158 13.58 1.01 10.46
CA LEU A 158 12.67 0.83 9.33
C LEU A 158 13.42 0.74 7.99
N ALA A 159 14.45 1.56 7.78
CA ALA A 159 15.28 1.51 6.59
C ALA A 159 16.03 0.17 6.47
N ASP A 160 16.62 -0.32 7.57
CA ASP A 160 17.33 -1.59 7.62
C ASP A 160 16.38 -2.76 7.29
N THR A 161 15.17 -2.74 7.85
CA THR A 161 14.15 -3.76 7.55
C THR A 161 13.71 -3.71 6.09
N VAL A 162 13.56 -2.51 5.51
CA VAL A 162 13.23 -2.36 4.09
C VAL A 162 14.33 -2.94 3.21
N VAL A 163 15.60 -2.61 3.47
CA VAL A 163 16.76 -3.17 2.72
C VAL A 163 16.79 -4.69 2.81
N GLU A 164 16.57 -5.24 4.00
CA GLU A 164 16.53 -6.69 4.20
C GLU A 164 15.42 -7.33 3.37
N LEU A 165 14.18 -6.84 3.48
CA LEU A 165 13.00 -7.45 2.86
C LEU A 165 12.98 -7.29 1.34
N THR A 166 13.43 -6.17 0.80
CA THR A 166 13.56 -5.97 -0.66
C THR A 166 14.74 -6.74 -1.23
N GLY A 167 15.77 -6.99 -0.41
CA GLY A 167 17.03 -7.61 -0.82
C GLY A 167 17.93 -6.68 -1.63
N GLU A 168 17.74 -5.37 -1.53
CA GLU A 168 18.52 -4.37 -2.27
C GLU A 168 18.67 -3.05 -1.49
N PRO A 169 19.73 -2.27 -1.74
CA PRO A 169 19.96 -1.02 -1.04
C PRO A 169 18.90 0.03 -1.39
N ILE A 170 18.65 0.94 -0.44
CA ILE A 170 17.87 2.15 -0.69
C ILE A 170 18.69 3.09 -1.58
N ALA A 171 18.20 3.37 -2.78
CA ALA A 171 18.90 4.22 -3.74
C ALA A 171 18.90 5.69 -3.33
N THR A 172 17.79 6.16 -2.76
CA THR A 172 17.65 7.50 -2.19
C THR A 172 16.52 7.54 -1.17
N THR A 173 16.61 8.48 -0.24
CA THR A 173 15.57 8.74 0.76
C THR A 173 14.98 10.13 0.53
N GLY A 174 13.70 10.18 0.19
CA GLY A 174 12.92 11.40 0.09
C GLY A 174 12.09 11.67 1.35
N VAL A 175 11.19 12.65 1.24
CA VAL A 175 10.18 12.97 2.25
C VAL A 175 8.80 12.69 1.67
N ASP A 176 8.01 11.86 2.34
CA ASP A 176 6.65 11.54 1.91
C ASP A 176 5.67 12.68 2.26
N GLY A 177 4.46 12.67 1.68
CA GLY A 177 3.41 13.65 1.99
C GLY A 177 2.96 13.62 3.46
N CYS A 178 3.29 12.55 4.18
CA CYS A 178 3.09 12.44 5.62
C CYS A 178 4.22 13.06 6.47
N GLY A 179 5.31 13.52 5.86
CA GLY A 179 6.48 14.06 6.54
C GLY A 179 7.54 13.03 6.93
N ALA A 180 7.21 11.74 6.92
CA ALA A 180 8.17 10.67 7.23
C ALA A 180 9.08 10.32 6.03
N PRO A 181 10.19 9.60 6.24
CA PRO A 181 11.10 9.21 5.18
C PRO A 181 10.44 8.29 4.14
N LEU A 182 10.88 8.45 2.91
CA LEU A 182 10.39 7.73 1.75
C LEU A 182 11.56 7.04 1.03
N PHE A 183 11.59 5.71 1.06
CA PHE A 183 12.71 4.93 0.55
C PHE A 183 12.50 4.55 -0.93
N ALA A 184 13.50 4.83 -1.77
CA ALA A 184 13.50 4.44 -3.17
C ALA A 184 14.22 3.11 -3.39
N TYR A 185 13.56 2.20 -4.11
CA TYR A 185 14.06 0.90 -4.54
C TYR A 185 13.21 0.41 -5.73
N SER A 186 13.57 -0.71 -6.33
CA SER A 186 12.95 -1.22 -7.56
C SER A 186 11.57 -1.86 -7.32
N LEU A 187 10.77 -1.98 -8.39
CA LEU A 187 9.53 -2.78 -8.33
C LEU A 187 9.84 -4.25 -8.08
N THR A 188 10.96 -4.75 -8.58
CA THR A 188 11.41 -6.12 -8.32
C THR A 188 11.66 -6.36 -6.84
N GLY A 189 12.33 -5.42 -6.16
CA GLY A 189 12.52 -5.46 -4.71
C GLY A 189 11.20 -5.42 -3.94
N LEU A 190 10.25 -4.59 -4.40
CA LEU A 190 8.92 -4.52 -3.81
C LEU A 190 8.15 -5.84 -3.94
N ALA A 191 8.11 -6.45 -5.13
CA ALA A 191 7.45 -7.74 -5.34
C ALA A 191 8.06 -8.85 -4.46
N ARG A 192 9.41 -8.93 -4.42
CA ARG A 192 10.11 -9.88 -3.54
C ARG A 192 9.75 -9.70 -2.07
N ALA A 193 9.69 -8.45 -1.60
CA ALA A 193 9.31 -8.17 -0.21
C ALA A 193 7.90 -8.69 0.10
N PHE A 194 6.93 -8.46 -0.78
CA PHE A 194 5.56 -8.96 -0.61
C PHE A 194 5.52 -10.50 -0.59
N GLY A 195 6.22 -11.17 -1.50
CA GLY A 195 6.32 -12.64 -1.50
C GLY A 195 6.93 -13.18 -0.20
N ARG A 196 7.96 -12.51 0.33
CA ARG A 196 8.57 -12.86 1.62
C ARG A 196 7.62 -12.69 2.80
N LEU A 197 6.82 -11.62 2.83
CA LEU A 197 5.82 -11.40 3.89
C LEU A 197 4.86 -12.58 4.01
N VAL A 198 4.38 -13.07 2.87
CA VAL A 198 3.38 -14.14 2.82
C VAL A 198 3.97 -15.52 3.10
N ARG A 199 5.21 -15.77 2.68
CA ARG A 199 5.87 -17.08 2.82
C ARG A 199 6.65 -17.27 4.11
N ALA A 200 6.73 -16.24 4.95
CA ALA A 200 7.50 -16.32 6.17
C ALA A 200 6.93 -17.41 7.11
N SER A 201 7.77 -17.93 7.99
CA SER A 201 7.38 -19.01 8.90
C SER A 201 6.27 -18.56 9.86
N SER A 202 5.40 -19.49 10.24
CA SER A 202 4.38 -19.23 11.27
C SER A 202 5.01 -18.62 12.53
N GLY A 203 4.41 -17.54 13.03
CA GLY A 203 4.90 -16.80 14.19
C GLY A 203 5.97 -15.75 13.90
N SER A 204 6.44 -15.59 12.66
CA SER A 204 7.35 -14.50 12.31
C SER A 204 6.62 -13.16 12.18
N GLU A 205 7.35 -12.06 12.37
CA GLU A 205 6.79 -10.70 12.30
C GLU A 205 6.28 -10.35 10.90
N GLU A 206 6.92 -10.89 9.86
CA GLU A 206 6.51 -10.75 8.47
C GLU A 206 5.13 -11.35 8.21
N LEU A 207 4.90 -12.59 8.67
CA LEU A 207 3.61 -13.24 8.49
C LEU A 207 2.55 -12.60 9.37
N ARG A 208 2.89 -12.18 10.60
CA ARG A 208 1.98 -11.43 11.48
C ARG A 208 1.45 -10.16 10.82
N VAL A 209 2.30 -9.39 10.13
CA VAL A 209 1.87 -8.22 9.36
C VAL A 209 0.91 -8.62 8.24
N ALA A 210 1.28 -9.62 7.44
CA ALA A 210 0.45 -10.06 6.33
C ALA A 210 -0.94 -10.50 6.80
N ASP A 211 -1.00 -11.30 7.87
CA ASP A 211 -2.23 -11.84 8.42
C ASP A 211 -3.10 -10.77 9.08
N ALA A 212 -2.51 -9.81 9.81
CA ALA A 212 -3.25 -8.67 10.36
C ALA A 212 -3.93 -7.86 9.25
N MET A 213 -3.20 -7.53 8.19
CA MET A 213 -3.75 -6.77 7.06
C MET A 213 -4.89 -7.52 6.34
N ARG A 214 -4.72 -8.83 6.13
CA ARG A 214 -5.75 -9.70 5.51
C ARG A 214 -7.00 -9.86 6.36
N ALA A 215 -6.84 -9.94 7.68
CA ALA A 215 -7.94 -10.09 8.62
C ALA A 215 -8.75 -8.79 8.78
N HIS A 216 -8.10 -7.64 8.56
CA HIS A 216 -8.71 -6.32 8.73
C HIS A 216 -8.50 -5.40 7.53
N PRO A 217 -8.93 -5.79 6.32
CA PRO A 217 -8.62 -5.07 5.10
C PRO A 217 -9.29 -3.69 5.06
N TRP A 218 -10.43 -3.53 5.72
CA TRP A 218 -11.06 -2.22 5.92
C TRP A 218 -10.16 -1.26 6.70
N LEU A 219 -9.49 -1.71 7.78
CA LEU A 219 -8.55 -0.85 8.53
C LEU A 219 -7.31 -0.48 7.71
N VAL A 220 -6.94 -1.30 6.73
CA VAL A 220 -5.81 -1.03 5.83
C VAL A 220 -6.14 0.10 4.86
N ALA A 221 -7.38 0.27 4.42
CA ALA A 221 -7.71 1.27 3.40
C ALA A 221 -9.04 2.00 3.60
N GLY A 222 -10.11 1.29 3.91
CA GLY A 222 -11.45 1.84 4.15
C GLY A 222 -12.48 1.40 3.11
N THR A 223 -13.66 1.99 3.20
CA THR A 223 -14.81 1.66 2.35
C THR A 223 -14.54 2.02 0.88
N ASP A 224 -14.96 1.14 -0.05
CA ASP A 224 -14.81 1.29 -1.51
C ASP A 224 -13.37 1.47 -2.03
N ARG A 225 -12.38 0.97 -1.27
CA ARG A 225 -10.96 1.01 -1.66
C ARG A 225 -10.45 -0.30 -2.21
N GLU A 226 -9.46 -0.19 -3.08
CA GLU A 226 -8.88 -1.29 -3.86
C GLU A 226 -8.31 -2.38 -2.95
N ASP A 227 -7.52 -2.01 -1.95
CA ASP A 227 -6.94 -2.97 -0.98
C ASP A 227 -8.03 -3.73 -0.21
N THR A 228 -9.12 -3.04 0.17
CA THR A 228 -10.27 -3.65 0.87
C THR A 228 -10.96 -4.68 -0.01
N ALA A 229 -11.27 -4.31 -1.25
CA ALA A 229 -11.94 -5.17 -2.21
C ALA A 229 -11.08 -6.36 -2.65
N LEU A 230 -9.79 -6.13 -2.95
CA LEU A 230 -8.85 -7.16 -3.39
C LEU A 230 -8.64 -8.22 -2.30
N MET A 231 -8.30 -7.80 -1.07
CA MET A 231 -8.07 -8.75 0.03
C MET A 231 -9.37 -9.43 0.50
N GLY A 232 -10.53 -8.76 0.36
CA GLY A 232 -11.83 -9.35 0.67
C GLY A 232 -12.31 -10.39 -0.35
N ALA A 233 -11.94 -10.23 -1.62
CA ALA A 233 -12.39 -11.13 -2.70
C ALA A 233 -11.45 -12.31 -2.96
N VAL A 234 -10.13 -12.17 -2.70
CA VAL A 234 -9.13 -13.20 -3.00
C VAL A 234 -8.56 -13.78 -1.72
N PRO A 235 -8.92 -15.03 -1.34
CA PRO A 235 -8.41 -15.67 -0.14
C PRO A 235 -6.88 -15.71 -0.08
N GLY A 236 -6.32 -15.22 1.03
CA GLY A 236 -4.88 -15.20 1.27
C GLY A 236 -4.10 -14.15 0.47
N LEU A 237 -4.76 -13.25 -0.27
CA LEU A 237 -4.08 -12.15 -0.94
C LEU A 237 -3.63 -11.10 0.08
N LEU A 238 -2.36 -10.70 0.03
CA LEU A 238 -1.89 -9.47 0.65
C LEU A 238 -1.81 -8.40 -0.44
N SER A 239 -2.47 -7.25 -0.27
CA SER A 239 -2.42 -6.12 -1.22
C SER A 239 -2.09 -4.82 -0.51
N LYS A 240 -1.31 -3.96 -1.16
CA LYS A 240 -1.12 -2.58 -0.74
C LYS A 240 -0.94 -1.63 -1.92
N ILE A 241 -1.87 -0.69 -2.06
CA ILE A 241 -1.75 0.44 -2.99
C ILE A 241 -0.86 1.56 -2.41
N GLY A 242 -0.11 2.19 -3.31
CA GLY A 242 0.74 3.36 -3.10
C GLY A 242 0.20 4.58 -3.87
N ALA A 243 0.55 5.78 -3.39
CA ALA A 243 0.39 6.98 -4.20
C ALA A 243 1.29 6.91 -5.46
N GLU A 244 1.06 7.79 -6.43
CA GLU A 244 1.81 7.82 -7.69
C GLU A 244 1.72 6.50 -8.50
N GLY A 245 0.53 5.88 -8.49
CA GLY A 245 0.20 4.78 -9.39
C GLY A 245 0.93 3.46 -9.12
N VAL A 246 1.30 3.19 -7.86
CA VAL A 246 1.97 1.94 -7.45
C VAL A 246 0.98 1.00 -6.79
N LEU A 247 1.07 -0.30 -7.09
CA LEU A 247 0.35 -1.34 -6.38
C LEU A 247 1.24 -2.58 -6.27
N ALA A 248 1.26 -3.22 -5.11
CA ALA A 248 1.92 -4.50 -4.91
C ALA A 248 0.99 -5.49 -4.22
N PHE A 249 1.07 -6.76 -4.62
CA PHE A 249 0.34 -7.84 -3.96
C PHE A 249 1.11 -9.16 -3.97
N ALA A 250 0.75 -10.06 -3.07
CA ALA A 250 1.23 -11.43 -3.05
C ALA A 250 0.09 -12.41 -2.77
N LEU A 251 0.07 -13.51 -3.55
CA LEU A 251 -0.82 -14.65 -3.37
C LEU A 251 -0.35 -15.53 -2.21
N ALA A 252 -1.23 -16.41 -1.75
CA ALA A 252 -0.98 -17.30 -0.62
C ALA A 252 0.23 -18.25 -0.83
N ASP A 253 0.56 -18.59 -2.07
CA ASP A 253 1.74 -19.38 -2.42
C ASP A 253 3.05 -18.56 -2.41
N GLY A 254 2.95 -17.24 -2.31
CA GLY A 254 4.04 -16.27 -2.36
C GLY A 254 4.40 -15.75 -3.74
N THR A 255 3.66 -16.13 -4.79
CA THR A 255 3.75 -15.45 -6.08
C THR A 255 3.34 -13.99 -5.89
N ALA A 256 4.21 -13.07 -6.27
CA ALA A 256 4.04 -11.65 -5.95
C ALA A 256 4.24 -10.75 -7.15
N VAL A 257 3.50 -9.63 -7.14
CA VAL A 257 3.42 -8.67 -8.24
C VAL A 257 3.67 -7.27 -7.71
N ALA A 258 4.41 -6.48 -8.47
CA ALA A 258 4.49 -5.04 -8.28
C ALA A 258 4.31 -4.33 -9.62
N LEU A 259 3.51 -3.28 -9.64
CA LEU A 259 3.23 -2.48 -10.83
C LEU A 259 3.33 -0.99 -10.53
N LYS A 260 3.64 -0.22 -11.57
CA LYS A 260 3.66 1.25 -11.52
C LYS A 260 3.15 1.87 -12.81
N MET A 261 2.22 2.81 -12.69
CA MET A 261 1.86 3.73 -13.78
C MET A 261 2.88 4.87 -13.88
N SER A 262 3.34 5.17 -15.10
CA SER A 262 4.34 6.22 -15.36
C SER A 262 3.81 7.63 -15.09
N ASP A 263 2.51 7.84 -15.29
CA ASP A 263 1.82 9.12 -15.08
C ASP A 263 1.33 9.34 -13.64
N GLY A 264 1.59 8.39 -12.74
CA GLY A 264 1.16 8.43 -11.35
C GLY A 264 -0.34 8.18 -11.13
N ALA A 265 -1.10 7.88 -12.19
CA ALA A 265 -2.55 7.73 -12.11
C ALA A 265 -2.95 6.41 -11.42
N LYS A 266 -3.82 6.50 -10.41
CA LYS A 266 -4.32 5.32 -9.68
C LYS A 266 -5.29 4.48 -10.49
N ARG A 267 -6.09 5.11 -11.36
CA ARG A 267 -7.20 4.44 -12.06
C ARG A 267 -6.78 3.25 -12.93
N GLY A 268 -5.52 3.21 -13.39
CA GLY A 268 -4.98 2.06 -14.14
C GLY A 268 -4.49 0.90 -13.27
N CYS A 269 -4.30 1.10 -11.96
CA CYS A 269 -3.69 0.09 -11.08
C CYS A 269 -4.62 -1.10 -10.82
N ALA A 270 -5.87 -0.83 -10.40
CA ALA A 270 -6.84 -1.88 -10.08
C ALA A 270 -7.18 -2.77 -11.29
N PRO A 271 -7.53 -2.23 -12.48
CA PRO A 271 -7.79 -3.04 -13.66
C PRO A 271 -6.63 -3.96 -14.02
N LEU A 272 -5.41 -3.42 -14.02
CA LEU A 272 -4.21 -4.20 -14.31
C LEU A 272 -3.97 -5.29 -13.26
N ALA A 273 -4.14 -4.98 -11.97
CA ALA A 273 -3.99 -5.97 -10.90
C ALA A 273 -4.98 -7.12 -11.06
N VAL A 274 -6.25 -6.84 -11.40
CA VAL A 274 -7.26 -7.88 -11.63
C VAL A 274 -6.94 -8.73 -12.86
N ALA A 275 -6.47 -8.12 -13.96
CA ALA A 275 -6.05 -8.88 -15.14
C ALA A 275 -4.87 -9.81 -14.84
N VAL A 276 -3.90 -9.36 -14.03
CA VAL A 276 -2.75 -10.18 -13.62
C VAL A 276 -3.18 -11.31 -12.69
N LEU A 277 -4.11 -11.06 -11.75
CA LEU A 277 -4.70 -12.12 -10.93
C LEU A 277 -5.36 -13.20 -11.80
N ALA A 278 -6.16 -12.80 -12.80
CA ALA A 278 -6.78 -13.73 -13.74
C ALA A 278 -5.75 -14.53 -14.54
N TYR A 279 -4.66 -13.89 -15.00
CA TYR A 279 -3.55 -14.58 -15.66
C TYR A 279 -2.87 -15.61 -14.74
N LEU A 280 -2.74 -15.31 -13.45
CA LEU A 280 -2.22 -16.22 -12.44
C LEU A 280 -3.21 -17.32 -12.02
N GLY A 281 -4.37 -17.43 -12.68
CA GLY A 281 -5.37 -18.47 -12.43
C GLY A 281 -6.25 -18.22 -11.21
N VAL A 282 -6.28 -17.00 -10.68
CA VAL A 282 -7.16 -16.61 -9.57
C VAL A 282 -8.57 -16.32 -10.10
N ASP A 283 -9.59 -16.78 -9.37
CA ASP A 283 -10.97 -16.39 -9.65
C ASP A 283 -11.18 -14.91 -9.30
N VAL A 284 -11.50 -14.12 -10.32
CA VAL A 284 -11.72 -12.67 -10.22
C VAL A 284 -13.18 -12.27 -10.41
N SER A 285 -14.12 -13.22 -10.36
CA SER A 285 -15.54 -12.93 -10.57
C SER A 285 -16.10 -11.89 -9.60
N GLY A 286 -15.59 -11.86 -8.36
CA GLY A 286 -15.94 -10.87 -7.33
C GLY A 286 -15.34 -9.48 -7.53
N LEU A 287 -14.51 -9.28 -8.56
CA LEU A 287 -13.74 -8.05 -8.81
C LEU A 287 -14.13 -7.33 -10.11
N ALA A 288 -15.30 -7.63 -10.67
CA ALA A 288 -15.74 -7.12 -11.97
C ALA A 288 -15.70 -5.58 -12.09
N GLU A 289 -16.11 -4.86 -11.04
CA GLU A 289 -16.08 -3.40 -10.99
C GLU A 289 -14.65 -2.83 -10.99
N LEU A 290 -13.70 -3.50 -10.33
CA LEU A 290 -12.28 -3.13 -10.39
C LEU A 290 -11.63 -3.49 -11.72
N ALA A 291 -12.08 -4.58 -12.35
CA ALA A 291 -11.54 -5.06 -13.62
C ALA A 291 -11.87 -4.11 -14.78
N ASN A 292 -13.10 -3.57 -14.81
CA ASN A 292 -13.60 -2.75 -15.91
C ASN A 292 -14.36 -1.51 -15.40
N PRO A 293 -13.70 -0.60 -14.66
CA PRO A 293 -14.37 0.55 -14.09
C PRO A 293 -14.99 1.40 -15.20
N PRO A 294 -16.28 1.79 -15.06
CA PRO A 294 -16.99 2.53 -16.08
C PRO A 294 -16.46 3.96 -16.22
N VAL A 295 -16.40 4.45 -17.44
CA VAL A 295 -16.17 5.86 -17.75
C VAL A 295 -17.53 6.52 -17.93
N PHE A 296 -17.85 7.49 -17.08
CA PHE A 296 -19.16 8.15 -17.10
C PHE A 296 -19.20 9.40 -17.99
N GLY A 297 -20.38 9.68 -18.55
CA GLY A 297 -20.76 10.91 -19.25
C GLY A 297 -22.21 11.23 -18.95
N GLY A 298 -22.48 12.38 -18.32
CA GLY A 298 -23.83 12.75 -17.89
C GLY A 298 -24.48 11.73 -16.94
N GLY A 299 -23.69 11.13 -16.05
CA GLY A 299 -24.15 10.13 -15.07
C GLY A 299 -24.40 8.72 -15.62
N ARG A 300 -24.10 8.46 -16.90
CA ARG A 300 -24.27 7.13 -17.52
C ARG A 300 -22.93 6.57 -18.00
N PRO A 301 -22.69 5.25 -17.95
CA PRO A 301 -21.51 4.65 -18.55
C PRO A 301 -21.50 4.91 -20.06
N VAL A 302 -20.40 5.48 -20.55
CA VAL A 302 -20.15 5.77 -21.97
C VAL A 302 -18.84 5.15 -22.45
N GLY A 303 -18.15 4.40 -21.59
CA GLY A 303 -16.86 3.80 -21.86
C GLY A 303 -16.35 3.03 -20.65
N ARG A 304 -15.09 2.62 -20.68
CA ARG A 304 -14.46 1.77 -19.66
C ARG A 304 -12.94 1.86 -19.73
N LEU A 305 -12.29 1.37 -18.68
CA LEU A 305 -10.86 1.06 -18.74
C LEU A 305 -10.68 -0.34 -19.34
N LEU A 306 -9.68 -0.48 -20.20
CA LEU A 306 -9.30 -1.72 -20.89
C LEU A 306 -7.86 -2.03 -20.58
N VAL A 307 -7.55 -3.25 -20.13
CA VAL A 307 -6.17 -3.67 -19.93
C VAL A 307 -5.58 -4.09 -21.28
N SER A 308 -4.57 -3.35 -21.74
CA SER A 308 -3.82 -3.63 -22.98
C SER A 308 -2.63 -4.56 -22.74
N TRP A 309 -2.22 -4.72 -21.48
CA TRP A 309 -1.23 -5.74 -21.11
C TRP A 309 -1.76 -7.14 -21.43
N SER A 310 -0.94 -7.93 -22.11
CA SER A 310 -1.13 -9.36 -22.28
C SER A 310 0.18 -10.06 -21.90
N ALA A 311 0.07 -11.11 -21.11
CA ALA A 311 1.19 -12.03 -20.94
C ALA A 311 1.39 -12.84 -22.24
N PRO A 312 2.63 -13.18 -22.61
CA PRO A 312 2.94 -13.99 -23.79
C PRO A 312 2.36 -15.41 -23.73
#